data_AF-A0A661VJ19-F1
#
_entry.id   AF-A0A661VJ19-F1
#
_cell.length_a   1.000
_cell.length_b   1.000
_cell.length_c   1.000
_cell.angle_alpha   90.00
_cell.angle_beta   90.00
_cell.angle_gamma   90.00
#
_symmetry.space_group_name_H-M   'P 1'
#
loop_
_entity.id
_entity.type
_entity.pdbx_description
1 polymer ?
#
loop_
_entity_poly.entity_id
_entity_poly.type
_entity_poly.pdbx_seq_one_letter_code
_entity_poly.pdbx_strand_id
1 'polypeptide(L)'
;DYYHSEFMGLVAHQDFRVVLAWELDAREVLRREVLALVPFVSLMKGADEDVIREGVALLRRRGMGKEAEVVLGLFASFVMDPEQVRRIVRWNMAVLRESPWYREIIQEGLQQGIQQGIQQGLRQGLVEARRQDVLHLLRVRFGLSLKEAKEVEERLQEIEEPSLLQELVVEAAQAESLETFLASLDGKRVPA
;
A
#
# COMPACT_ATOMS: atom_id res chain seq x y z
N ASP A 1 -23.66 19.57 27.32
CA ASP A 1 -23.87 18.11 27.46
C ASP A 1 -23.58 17.72 28.90
N TYR A 2 -24.12 16.59 29.37
CA TYR A 2 -23.87 16.13 30.74
C TYR A 2 -23.60 14.63 30.77
N TYR A 3 -22.72 14.21 31.68
CA TYR A 3 -22.46 12.81 32.00
C TYR A 3 -23.12 12.48 33.34
N HIS A 4 -23.86 11.37 33.37
CA HIS A 4 -24.56 10.88 34.54
C HIS A 4 -24.23 9.41 34.77
N SER A 5 -23.84 9.06 36.00
CA SER A 5 -23.57 7.68 36.41
C SER A 5 -23.99 7.46 37.87
N GLU A 6 -24.57 6.30 38.16
CA GLU A 6 -24.99 5.90 39.51
C GLU A 6 -24.36 4.56 39.89
N PHE A 7 -23.71 4.50 41.06
CA PHE A 7 -23.13 3.27 41.61
C PHE A 7 -23.32 3.21 43.12
N MET A 8 -23.96 2.15 43.62
CA MET A 8 -24.25 1.94 45.05
C MET A 8 -24.98 3.14 45.70
N GLY A 9 -25.88 3.80 44.95
CA GLY A 9 -26.63 4.97 45.42
C GLY A 9 -25.84 6.29 45.42
N LEU A 10 -24.61 6.29 44.92
CA LEU A 10 -23.83 7.51 44.66
C LEU A 10 -24.04 7.94 43.21
N VAL A 11 -24.46 9.18 43.03
CA VAL A 11 -24.66 9.80 41.70
C VAL A 11 -23.47 10.71 41.39
N ALA A 12 -22.81 10.46 40.26
CA ALA A 12 -21.85 11.37 39.65
C ALA A 12 -22.55 12.14 38.51
N HIS A 13 -22.65 13.46 38.66
CA HIS A 13 -23.09 14.37 37.61
C HIS A 13 -21.92 15.25 37.18
N GLN A 14 -21.61 15.26 35.88
CA GLN A 14 -20.60 16.15 35.30
C GLN A 14 -21.21 16.93 34.14
N ASP A 15 -21.31 18.23 34.31
CA ASP A 15 -21.64 19.15 33.23
C ASP A 15 -20.39 19.42 32.40
N PHE A 16 -20.49 19.27 31.08
CA PHE A 16 -19.40 19.58 30.18
C PHE A 16 -19.89 20.36 28.94
N ARG A 17 -18.96 21.12 28.39
CA ARG A 17 -19.16 21.84 27.14
C ARG A 17 -18.32 21.18 26.05
N VAL A 18 -18.98 20.69 25.01
CA VAL A 18 -18.30 20.26 23.79
C VAL A 18 -17.77 21.49 23.06
N VAL A 19 -16.46 21.46 22.74
CA VAL A 19 -15.79 22.47 21.93
C VAL A 19 -15.34 21.80 20.65
N LEU A 20 -15.88 22.26 19.53
CA LEU A 20 -15.57 21.71 18.22
C LEU A 20 -14.26 22.32 17.73
N ALA A 21 -13.22 21.49 17.56
CA ALA A 21 -11.90 21.96 17.15
C ALA A 21 -11.95 22.74 15.84
N TRP A 22 -12.73 22.28 14.85
CA TRP A 22 -12.90 22.95 13.55
C TRP A 22 -13.62 24.30 13.59
N GLU A 23 -14.20 24.68 14.74
CA GLU A 23 -14.79 26.01 14.91
C GLU A 23 -13.79 27.03 15.46
N LEU A 24 -12.70 26.56 16.05
CA LEU A 24 -11.63 27.39 16.64
C LEU A 24 -10.72 27.98 15.57
N ASP A 25 -10.07 29.09 15.90
CA ASP A 25 -9.05 29.74 15.06
C ASP A 25 -7.65 29.22 15.43
N ALA A 26 -6.96 28.63 14.46
CA ALA A 26 -5.65 28.03 14.67
C ALA A 26 -4.59 29.07 15.11
N ARG A 27 -4.63 30.27 14.51
CA ARG A 27 -3.67 31.34 14.77
C ARG A 27 -3.87 31.94 16.16
N GLU A 28 -5.12 32.01 16.64
CA GLU A 28 -5.40 32.43 18.01
C GLU A 28 -4.86 31.43 19.05
N VAL A 29 -5.02 30.12 18.78
CA VAL A 29 -4.47 29.05 19.64
C VAL A 29 -2.95 29.14 19.73
N LEU A 30 -2.27 29.35 18.61
CA LEU A 30 -0.81 29.51 18.56
C LEU A 30 -0.35 30.82 19.23
N ARG A 31 -1.03 31.94 18.97
CA ARG A 31 -0.70 33.26 19.57
C ARG A 31 -0.82 33.24 21.10
N ARG A 32 -1.86 32.57 21.63
CA ARG A 32 -2.04 32.39 23.08
C ARG A 32 -1.21 31.24 23.66
N GLU A 33 -0.52 30.50 22.80
CA GLU A 33 0.26 29.32 23.15
C GLU A 33 -0.51 28.28 23.98
N VAL A 34 -1.75 27.97 23.59
CA VAL A 34 -2.57 26.95 24.28
C VAL A 34 -2.07 25.55 23.91
N LEU A 35 -0.99 25.12 24.58
CA LEU A 35 -0.22 23.91 24.23
C LEU A 35 -1.05 22.64 24.07
N ALA A 36 -2.04 22.42 24.93
CA ALA A 36 -2.93 21.27 24.86
C ALA A 36 -3.72 21.16 23.54
N LEU A 37 -3.92 22.29 22.86
CA LEU A 37 -4.66 22.36 21.59
C LEU A 37 -3.76 22.39 20.36
N VAL A 38 -2.44 22.59 20.53
CA VAL A 38 -1.49 22.68 19.42
C VAL A 38 -1.51 21.44 18.52
N PRO A 39 -1.62 20.19 19.02
CA PRO A 39 -1.74 19.04 18.13
C PRO A 39 -2.93 19.08 17.18
N PHE A 40 -3.99 19.81 17.52
CA PHE A 40 -5.23 19.88 16.75
C PHE A 40 -5.31 21.06 15.79
N VAL A 41 -4.29 21.93 15.73
CA VAL A 41 -4.37 23.18 14.93
C VAL A 41 -4.55 22.92 13.44
N SER A 42 -4.15 21.76 12.94
CA SER A 42 -4.42 21.32 11.57
C SER A 42 -5.91 21.16 11.26
N LEU A 43 -6.73 20.88 12.27
CA LEU A 43 -8.17 20.68 12.12
C LEU A 43 -8.99 21.97 12.30
N MET A 44 -8.34 23.10 12.62
CA MET A 44 -8.96 24.38 12.98
C MET A 44 -9.13 25.31 11.77
N LYS A 45 -9.91 26.39 11.94
CA LYS A 45 -10.04 27.44 10.92
C LYS A 45 -8.71 28.15 10.69
N GLY A 46 -8.43 28.43 9.41
CA GLY A 46 -7.21 29.12 9.00
C GLY A 46 -5.95 28.26 9.11
N ALA A 47 -6.09 26.93 9.24
CA ALA A 47 -4.97 26.01 9.18
C ALA A 47 -4.35 26.00 7.77
N ASP A 48 -3.05 26.24 7.71
CA ASP A 48 -2.22 26.17 6.52
C ASP A 48 -0.82 25.64 6.89
N GLU A 49 0.07 25.50 5.91
CA GLU A 49 1.43 25.00 6.14
C GLU A 49 2.19 25.83 7.20
N ASP A 50 2.02 27.16 7.20
CA ASP A 50 2.70 28.05 8.14
C ASP A 50 2.22 27.82 9.57
N VAL A 51 0.91 27.65 9.76
CA VAL A 51 0.32 27.28 11.05
C VAL A 51 0.88 25.95 11.57
N ILE A 52 1.04 24.94 10.70
CA ILE A 52 1.64 23.66 11.13
C ILE A 52 3.10 23.85 11.52
N ARG A 53 3.86 24.59 10.72
CA ARG A 53 5.28 24.87 10.99
C ARG A 53 5.47 25.62 12.30
N GLU A 54 4.62 26.61 12.56
CA GLU A 54 4.59 27.36 13.82
C GLU A 54 4.19 26.48 15.00
N GLY A 55 3.15 25.64 14.85
CA GLY A 55 2.72 24.68 15.86
C GLY A 55 3.84 23.69 16.25
N VAL A 56 4.52 23.10 15.26
CA VAL A 56 5.68 22.24 15.49
C VAL A 56 6.80 23.00 16.21
N ALA A 57 7.11 24.23 15.79
CA ALA A 57 8.13 25.04 16.43
C ALA A 57 7.77 25.37 17.90
N LEU A 58 6.50 25.66 18.17
CA LEU A 58 5.98 25.94 19.51
C LEU A 58 6.08 24.71 20.42
N LEU A 59 5.66 23.52 19.96
CA LEU A 59 5.78 22.26 20.71
C LEU A 59 7.22 21.99 21.11
N ARG A 60 8.16 22.15 20.17
CA ARG A 60 9.59 21.97 20.43
C ARG A 60 10.13 23.01 21.41
N ARG A 61 9.79 24.29 21.22
CA ARG A 61 10.22 25.40 22.09
C ARG A 61 9.78 25.18 23.53
N ARG A 62 8.58 24.66 23.74
CA ARG A 62 7.98 24.43 25.05
C ARG A 62 8.29 23.05 25.64
N GLY A 63 9.03 22.21 24.93
CA GLY A 63 9.41 20.87 25.38
C GLY A 63 8.24 19.90 25.51
N MET A 64 7.15 20.13 24.78
CA MET A 64 5.92 19.33 24.88
C MET A 64 6.03 18.02 24.10
N GLY A 65 6.99 17.16 24.49
CA GLY A 65 7.15 15.78 24.01
C GLY A 65 7.39 15.61 22.50
N LYS A 66 7.81 14.41 22.09
CA LYS A 66 7.88 14.05 20.66
C LYS A 66 6.52 13.52 20.17
N GLU A 67 5.68 13.10 21.10
CA GLU A 67 4.36 12.50 20.91
C GLU A 67 3.37 13.53 20.38
N ALA A 68 3.34 14.74 20.96
CA ALA A 68 2.45 15.81 20.52
C ALA A 68 2.76 16.26 19.08
N GLU A 69 4.05 16.30 18.72
CA GLU A 69 4.48 16.61 17.36
C GLU A 69 4.04 15.51 16.37
N VAL A 70 4.12 14.24 16.76
CA VAL A 70 3.61 13.12 15.94
C VAL A 70 2.09 13.21 15.75
N VAL A 71 1.33 13.54 16.80
CA VAL A 71 -0.12 13.71 16.70
C VAL A 71 -0.48 14.89 15.79
N LEU A 72 0.23 16.02 15.90
CA LEU A 72 0.06 17.15 14.98
C LEU A 72 0.27 16.72 13.52
N GLY A 73 1.36 16.01 13.25
CA GLY A 73 1.65 15.49 11.91
C GLY A 73 0.61 14.50 11.41
N LEU A 74 0.10 13.62 12.27
CA LEU A 74 -0.96 12.69 11.91
C LEU A 74 -2.22 13.45 11.47
N PHE A 75 -2.71 14.38 12.28
CA PHE A 75 -3.90 15.15 11.92
C PHE A 75 -3.68 16.03 10.70
N ALA A 76 -2.51 16.64 10.57
CA ALA A 76 -2.14 17.38 9.36
C ALA A 76 -2.22 16.47 8.12
N SER A 77 -1.75 15.23 8.18
CA SER A 77 -1.77 14.30 7.03
C SER A 77 -3.18 13.93 6.54
N PHE A 78 -4.24 14.18 7.34
CA PHE A 78 -5.63 13.97 6.90
C PHE A 78 -6.21 15.15 6.11
N VAL A 79 -5.63 16.34 6.23
CA VAL A 79 -6.19 17.58 5.67
C VAL A 79 -5.27 18.26 4.66
N MET A 80 -4.01 17.82 4.56
CA MET A 80 -3.01 18.35 3.62
C MET A 80 -2.13 17.23 3.06
N ASP A 81 -1.34 17.57 2.03
CA ASP A 81 -0.50 16.61 1.33
C ASP A 81 0.52 15.95 2.28
N PRO A 82 0.56 14.61 2.37
CA PRO A 82 1.45 13.91 3.30
C PRO A 82 2.94 14.21 3.08
N GLU A 83 3.38 14.51 1.85
CA GLU A 83 4.77 14.85 1.55
C GLU A 83 5.12 16.27 2.02
N GLN A 84 4.16 17.20 2.00
CA GLN A 84 4.31 18.50 2.68
C GLN A 84 4.49 18.31 4.19
N VAL A 85 3.62 17.51 4.83
CA VAL A 85 3.67 17.26 6.27
C VAL A 85 5.01 16.62 6.68
N ARG A 86 5.49 15.63 5.91
CA ARG A 86 6.79 14.98 6.12
C ARG A 86 7.98 15.94 6.11
N ARG A 87 7.89 17.06 5.38
CA ARG A 87 8.95 18.08 5.35
C ARG A 87 8.94 19.00 6.58
N ILE A 88 7.84 19.06 7.31
CA ILE A 88 7.64 19.97 8.46
C ILE A 88 7.84 19.22 9.79
N VAL A 89 7.20 18.05 9.90
CA VAL A 89 7.12 17.25 11.13
C VAL A 89 8.26 16.24 11.15
N ARG A 90 8.94 16.11 12.29
CA ARG A 90 9.90 15.04 12.51
C ARG A 90 9.13 13.78 12.91
N TRP A 91 8.96 12.88 11.96
CA TRP A 91 8.41 11.55 12.21
C TRP A 91 9.34 10.74 13.11
N ASN A 92 9.12 10.81 14.42
CA ASN A 92 9.88 10.02 15.36
C ASN A 92 9.41 8.57 15.33
N MET A 93 10.12 7.76 14.55
CA MET A 93 9.86 6.32 14.42
C MET A 93 9.96 5.56 15.75
N ALA A 94 10.67 6.08 16.77
CA ALA A 94 10.69 5.45 18.09
C ALA A 94 9.30 5.49 18.76
N VAL A 95 8.66 6.66 18.77
CA VAL A 95 7.30 6.84 19.31
C VAL A 95 6.29 5.98 18.55
N LEU A 96 6.39 5.96 17.21
CA LEU A 96 5.47 5.17 16.38
C LEU A 96 5.68 3.66 16.58
N ARG A 97 6.92 3.16 16.67
CA ARG A 97 7.21 1.73 16.85
C ARG A 97 6.76 1.18 18.21
N GLU A 98 6.65 2.05 19.20
CA GLU A 98 6.10 1.70 20.51
C GLU A 98 4.57 1.58 20.49
N SER A 99 3.89 2.18 19.51
CA SER A 99 2.44 2.05 19.34
C SER A 99 2.05 0.62 18.91
N PRO A 100 1.11 -0.03 19.62
CA PRO A 100 0.56 -1.33 19.21
C PRO A 100 0.02 -1.31 17.78
N TRP A 101 -0.68 -0.24 17.41
CA TRP A 101 -1.27 -0.05 16.07
C TRP A 101 -0.23 -0.03 14.95
N TYR A 102 0.96 0.54 15.20
CA TYR A 102 2.01 0.54 14.20
C TYR A 102 2.50 -0.87 13.88
N ARG A 103 2.59 -1.73 14.90
CA ARG A 103 2.99 -3.13 14.71
C ARG A 103 1.97 -3.89 13.88
N GLU A 104 0.68 -3.70 14.17
CA GLU A 104 -0.41 -4.30 13.39
C GLU A 104 -0.37 -3.85 11.92
N ILE A 105 -0.26 -2.54 11.66
CA ILE A 105 -0.18 -2.00 10.29
C ILE A 105 1.00 -2.61 9.51
N ILE A 106 2.18 -2.70 10.15
CA ILE A 106 3.36 -3.30 9.51
C ILE A 106 3.17 -4.81 9.28
N GLN A 107 2.57 -5.53 10.23
CA GLN A 107 2.29 -6.96 10.09
C GLN A 107 1.29 -7.24 8.97
N GLU A 108 0.19 -6.50 8.91
CA GLU A 108 -0.80 -6.61 7.83
C GLU A 108 -0.17 -6.28 6.48
N GLY A 109 0.60 -5.19 6.38
CA GLY A 109 1.29 -4.80 5.15
C GLY A 109 2.30 -5.85 4.68
N LEU A 110 3.07 -6.43 5.61
CA LEU A 110 4.00 -7.52 5.31
C LEU A 110 3.25 -8.78 4.85
N GLN A 111 2.16 -9.14 5.52
CA GLN A 111 1.35 -10.30 5.18
C GLN A 111 0.75 -10.15 3.78
N GLN A 112 0.18 -8.98 3.45
CA GLN A 112 -0.34 -8.67 2.13
C GLN A 112 0.77 -8.72 1.06
N GLY A 113 1.93 -8.11 1.34
CA GLY A 113 3.07 -8.13 0.43
C GLY A 113 3.59 -9.54 0.14
N ILE A 114 3.68 -10.39 1.17
CA ILE A 114 4.06 -11.80 1.01
C ILE A 114 3.02 -12.56 0.18
N GLN A 115 1.73 -12.38 0.45
CA GLN A 115 0.66 -13.05 -0.31
C GLN A 115 0.69 -12.66 -1.78
N GLN A 116 0.82 -11.36 -2.09
CA GLN A 116 0.94 -10.86 -3.46
C GLN A 116 2.20 -11.42 -4.14
N GLY A 117 3.34 -11.41 -3.45
CA GLY A 117 4.60 -11.96 -3.97
C GLY A 117 4.52 -13.45 -4.28
N ILE A 118 3.90 -14.25 -3.41
CA ILE A 118 3.68 -15.68 -3.64
C ILE A 118 2.76 -15.91 -4.84
N GLN A 119 1.64 -15.18 -4.93
CA GLN A 119 0.71 -15.33 -6.05
C GLN A 119 1.37 -14.95 -7.39
N GLN A 120 2.12 -13.85 -7.42
CA GLN A 120 2.86 -13.44 -8.60
C GLN A 120 3.93 -14.49 -8.98
N GLY A 121 4.68 -14.98 -8.00
CA GLY A 121 5.71 -16.01 -8.21
C GLY A 121 5.13 -17.33 -8.72
N LEU A 122 4.01 -17.78 -8.16
CA LEU A 122 3.30 -18.98 -8.64
C LEU A 122 2.79 -18.81 -10.07
N ARG A 123 2.22 -17.65 -10.40
CA ARG A 123 1.75 -17.37 -11.75
C ARG A 123 2.90 -17.34 -12.76
N GLN A 124 3.99 -16.66 -12.43
CA GLN A 124 5.19 -16.61 -13.27
C GLN A 124 5.81 -18.01 -13.45
N GLY A 125 5.90 -18.78 -12.36
CA GLY A 125 6.39 -20.16 -12.41
C GLY A 125 5.51 -21.07 -13.28
N LEU A 126 4.19 -20.94 -13.20
CA LEU A 126 3.25 -21.70 -14.04
C LEU A 126 3.39 -21.35 -15.52
N VAL A 127 3.49 -20.07 -15.85
CA VAL A 127 3.70 -19.59 -17.23
C VAL A 127 5.00 -20.17 -17.78
N GLU A 128 6.10 -20.00 -17.04
CA GLU A 128 7.41 -20.47 -17.47
C GLU A 128 7.47 -22.01 -17.62
N ALA A 129 6.89 -22.74 -16.67
CA ALA A 129 6.79 -24.21 -16.75
C ALA A 129 6.03 -24.65 -18.01
N ARG A 130 4.88 -24.01 -18.33
CA ARG A 130 4.12 -24.37 -19.53
C ARG A 130 4.89 -24.07 -20.81
N ARG A 131 5.65 -22.97 -20.88
CA ARG A 131 6.53 -22.69 -22.03
C ARG A 131 7.59 -23.77 -22.21
N GLN A 132 8.19 -24.20 -21.11
CA GLN A 132 9.17 -25.28 -21.10
C GLN A 132 8.56 -26.63 -21.51
N ASP A 133 7.34 -26.92 -21.07
CA ASP A 133 6.60 -28.13 -21.45
C ASP A 133 6.34 -28.17 -22.96
N VAL A 134 5.88 -27.06 -23.55
CA VAL A 134 5.70 -26.95 -25.01
C VAL A 134 7.02 -27.21 -25.74
N LEU A 135 8.08 -26.51 -25.37
CA LEU A 135 9.41 -26.68 -26.00
C LEU A 135 9.94 -28.11 -25.85
N HIS A 136 9.76 -28.72 -24.67
CA HIS A 136 10.20 -30.08 -24.42
C HIS A 136 9.45 -31.09 -25.28
N LEU A 137 8.12 -30.99 -25.36
CA LEU A 137 7.29 -31.85 -26.20
C LEU A 137 7.70 -31.76 -27.67
N LEU A 138 7.86 -30.55 -28.20
CA LEU A 138 8.28 -30.36 -29.57
C LEU A 138 9.66 -30.97 -29.83
N ARG A 139 10.63 -30.75 -28.92
CA ARG A 139 11.99 -31.35 -29.04
C ARG A 139 11.93 -32.87 -29.09
N VAL A 140 11.12 -33.48 -28.22
CA VAL A 140 10.98 -34.95 -28.16
C VAL A 140 10.29 -35.50 -29.41
N ARG A 141 9.25 -34.83 -29.92
CA ARG A 141 8.45 -35.34 -31.04
C ARG A 141 9.08 -35.08 -32.40
N PHE A 142 9.68 -33.90 -32.59
CA PHE A 142 10.13 -33.43 -33.90
C PHE A 142 11.64 -33.21 -34.01
N GLY A 143 12.39 -33.37 -32.91
CA GLY A 143 13.85 -33.29 -32.93
C GLY A 143 14.38 -31.89 -33.27
N LEU A 144 13.80 -30.84 -32.66
CA LEU A 144 14.15 -29.44 -32.96
C LEU A 144 15.66 -29.19 -32.90
N SER A 145 16.17 -28.53 -33.93
CA SER A 145 17.48 -27.92 -33.91
C SER A 145 17.55 -26.78 -32.87
N LEU A 146 18.76 -26.39 -32.48
CA LEU A 146 18.96 -25.27 -31.55
C LEU A 146 18.35 -23.96 -32.06
N LYS A 147 18.35 -23.74 -33.39
CA LYS A 147 17.77 -22.55 -34.01
C LYS A 147 16.25 -22.54 -33.89
N GLU A 148 15.60 -23.65 -34.22
CA GLU A 148 14.13 -23.78 -34.13
C GLU A 148 13.65 -23.69 -32.68
N ALA A 149 14.38 -24.32 -31.75
CA ALA A 149 14.02 -24.26 -30.34
C ALA A 149 14.08 -22.83 -29.78
N LYS A 150 15.10 -22.06 -30.16
CA LYS A 150 15.23 -20.66 -29.76
C LYS A 150 14.12 -19.80 -30.36
N GLU A 151 13.79 -20.02 -31.62
CA GLU A 151 12.70 -19.30 -32.29
C GLU A 151 11.36 -19.55 -31.59
N VAL A 152 11.03 -20.81 -31.29
CA VAL A 152 9.81 -21.17 -30.55
C VAL A 152 9.82 -20.66 -29.11
N GLU A 153 10.99 -20.48 -28.49
CA GLU A 153 11.10 -19.91 -27.16
C GLU A 153 10.75 -18.41 -27.17
N GLU A 154 11.33 -17.63 -28.10
CA GLU A 154 11.03 -16.20 -28.31
C GLU A 154 9.54 -16.01 -28.65
N ARG A 155 9.06 -16.78 -29.64
CA ARG A 155 7.79 -17.51 -29.61
C ARG A 155 6.84 -17.33 -28.42
N LEU A 156 7.05 -18.19 -27.46
CA LEU A 156 6.21 -18.40 -26.30
C LEU A 156 6.40 -17.31 -25.23
N GLN A 157 7.53 -16.60 -25.23
CA GLN A 157 7.80 -15.51 -24.29
C GLN A 157 6.79 -14.34 -24.40
N GLU A 158 6.24 -14.13 -25.59
CA GLU A 158 5.19 -13.12 -25.83
C GLU A 158 3.82 -13.49 -25.24
N ILE A 159 3.61 -14.77 -24.87
CA ILE A 159 2.33 -15.26 -24.34
C ILE A 159 2.38 -15.31 -22.82
N GLU A 160 1.68 -14.39 -22.15
CA GLU A 160 1.61 -14.33 -20.69
C GLU A 160 0.40 -15.07 -20.11
N GLU A 161 -0.60 -15.36 -20.94
CA GLU A 161 -1.84 -15.95 -20.50
C GLU A 161 -1.65 -17.47 -20.28
N PRO A 162 -1.83 -17.99 -19.05
CA PRO A 162 -1.56 -19.40 -18.78
C PRO A 162 -2.46 -20.36 -19.56
N SER A 163 -3.76 -20.08 -19.72
CA SER A 163 -4.69 -20.98 -20.41
C SER A 163 -4.34 -21.19 -21.89
N LEU A 164 -3.89 -20.15 -22.61
CA LEU A 164 -3.37 -20.26 -23.97
C LEU A 164 -2.13 -21.15 -24.02
N LEU A 165 -1.22 -21.01 -23.05
CA LEU A 165 -0.06 -21.90 -22.94
C LEU A 165 -0.47 -23.35 -22.64
N GLN A 166 -1.53 -23.57 -21.85
CA GLN A 166 -2.07 -24.91 -21.61
C GLN A 166 -2.62 -25.56 -22.88
N GLU A 167 -3.33 -24.78 -23.70
CA GLU A 167 -3.79 -25.25 -25.00
C GLU A 167 -2.62 -25.59 -25.92
N LEU A 168 -1.58 -24.75 -25.94
CA LEU A 168 -0.37 -24.99 -26.73
C LEU A 168 0.37 -26.26 -26.28
N VAL A 169 0.34 -26.61 -24.98
CA VAL A 169 0.88 -27.90 -24.50
C VAL A 169 0.12 -29.06 -25.13
N VAL A 170 -1.22 -28.98 -25.19
CA VAL A 170 -2.06 -30.02 -25.80
C VAL A 170 -1.83 -30.09 -27.32
N GLU A 171 -1.77 -28.96 -27.99
CA GLU A 171 -1.52 -28.88 -29.42
C GLU A 171 -0.12 -29.39 -29.79
N ALA A 172 0.90 -29.07 -29.00
CA ALA A 172 2.25 -29.61 -29.18
C ALA A 172 2.27 -31.14 -29.06
N ALA A 173 1.41 -31.73 -28.23
CA ALA A 173 1.27 -33.18 -28.09
C ALA A 173 0.48 -33.84 -29.25
N GLN A 174 -0.42 -33.09 -29.90
CA GLN A 174 -1.33 -33.63 -30.93
C GLN A 174 -0.92 -33.28 -32.37
N ALA A 175 -0.12 -32.25 -32.58
CA ALA A 175 0.26 -31.78 -33.91
C ALA A 175 0.89 -32.89 -34.76
N GLU A 176 0.55 -32.95 -36.04
CA GLU A 176 1.08 -33.96 -36.98
C GLU A 176 2.53 -33.63 -37.41
N SER A 177 2.87 -32.33 -37.45
CA SER A 177 4.21 -31.84 -37.74
C SER A 177 4.53 -30.55 -36.97
N LEU A 178 5.80 -30.14 -37.01
CA LEU A 178 6.25 -28.87 -36.42
C LEU A 178 5.60 -27.68 -37.12
N GLU A 179 5.44 -27.73 -38.45
CA GLU A 179 4.82 -26.66 -39.24
C GLU A 179 3.35 -26.45 -38.85
N THR A 180 2.60 -27.52 -38.62
CA THR A 180 1.20 -27.43 -38.15
C THR A 180 1.12 -26.73 -36.80
N PHE A 181 2.04 -27.04 -35.88
CA PHE A 181 2.09 -26.38 -34.57
C PHE A 181 2.46 -24.90 -34.70
N LEU A 182 3.48 -24.56 -35.48
CA LEU A 182 3.93 -23.17 -35.67
C LEU A 182 2.83 -22.30 -36.27
N ALA A 183 2.05 -22.82 -37.22
CA ALA A 183 0.90 -22.11 -37.78
C ALA A 183 -0.17 -21.80 -36.72
N SER A 184 -0.43 -22.73 -35.79
CA SER A 184 -1.35 -22.50 -34.67
C SER A 184 -0.81 -21.45 -33.71
N LEU A 185 0.47 -21.54 -33.35
CA LEU A 185 1.15 -20.60 -32.47
C LEU A 185 1.10 -19.16 -33.01
N ASP A 186 1.32 -18.99 -34.31
CA ASP A 186 1.25 -17.69 -34.98
C ASP A 186 -0.18 -17.12 -34.99
N GLY A 187 -1.19 -17.98 -35.12
CA GLY A 187 -2.61 -17.58 -35.01
C GLY A 187 -3.00 -17.07 -33.63
N LYS A 188 -2.37 -17.58 -32.56
CA LYS A 188 -2.63 -17.18 -31.17
C LYS A 188 -1.83 -15.97 -30.68
N ARG A 189 -0.85 -15.51 -31.48
CA ARG A 189 -0.08 -14.27 -31.23
C ARG A 189 -0.80 -13.00 -31.67
N VAL A 190 -1.84 -13.10 -32.50
CA VAL A 190 -2.58 -11.91 -32.97
C VAL A 190 -3.49 -11.43 -31.84
N PRO A 191 -3.32 -10.19 -31.33
CA PRO A 191 -4.21 -9.67 -30.31
C PRO A 191 -5.62 -9.50 -30.89
N ALA A 192 -6.62 -9.95 -30.14
CA ALA A 192 -7.97 -9.43 -30.26
C ALA A 192 -8.04 -8.03 -29.64
#